data_AF-A0A645IZ08-F1
#
_entry.id   AF-A0A645IZ08-F1
#
_cell.length_a   1.000
_cell.length_b   1.000
_cell.length_c   1.000
_cell.angle_alpha   90.00
_cell.angle_beta   90.00
_cell.angle_gamma   90.00
#
_symmetry.space_group_name_H-M   'P 1'
#
loop_
_entity.id
_entity.type
_entity.pdbx_description
1 polymer ?
#
loop_
_entity_poly.entity_id
_entity_poly.type
_entity_poly.pdbx_seq_one_letter_code
_entity_poly.pdbx_strand_id
1 'polypeptide(L)' 'MGDRYLKAIFAFWGITDFTTISADGLDVAGNDADKIIEEAIMVAETTARNF' A
#
# COMPACT_ATOMS: atom_id res chain seq x y z
N MET A 1 1.66 -9.07 2.10
CA MET A 1 1.97 -10.32 1.34
C MET A 1 1.34 -10.39 -0.06
N GLY A 2 0.10 -9.93 -0.29
CA GLY A 2 -0.56 -10.04 -1.61
C GLY A 2 0.11 -9.27 -2.76
N ASP A 3 0.76 -8.14 -2.44
CA ASP A 3 1.45 -7.27 -3.40
C ASP A 3 2.50 -8.01 -4.27
N ARG A 4 3.19 -9.02 -3.73
CA ARG A 4 4.20 -9.78 -4.50
C ARG A 4 3.60 -10.52 -5.69
N TYR A 5 2.41 -11.09 -5.51
CA TYR A 5 1.73 -11.82 -6.59
C TYR A 5 1.13 -10.87 -7.62
N LEU A 6 0.55 -9.75 -7.17
CA LEU A 6 0.04 -8.71 -8.05
C LEU A 6 1.16 -8.10 -8.91
N LYS A 7 2.32 -7.81 -8.31
CA LYS A 7 3.54 -7.38 -9.02
C LYS A 7 3.93 -8.30 -10.16
N ALA A 8 3.92 -9.61 -9.93
CA ALA A 8 4.26 -10.59 -10.95
C ALA A 8 3.26 -10.60 -12.12
N ILE A 9 1.95 -10.51 -11.82
CA ILE A 9 0.90 -10.46 -12.84
C ILE A 9 0.98 -9.16 -13.64
N PHE A 10 1.15 -8.02 -12.97
CA PHE A 10 1.30 -6.72 -13.62
C PHE A 10 2.53 -6.67 -14.52
N ALA A 11 3.67 -7.17 -14.04
CA ALA A 11 4.87 -7.29 -14.86
C ALA A 11 4.65 -8.20 -16.09
N PHE A 12 3.93 -9.31 -15.93
CA PHE A 12 3.59 -10.20 -17.05
C PHE A 12 2.72 -9.51 -18.12
N TRP A 13 1.81 -8.62 -17.71
CA TRP A 13 0.99 -7.82 -18.62
C TRP A 13 1.67 -6.54 -19.13
N GLY A 14 2.93 -6.30 -18.76
CA GLY A 14 3.68 -5.10 -19.16
C GLY A 14 3.33 -3.84 -18.37
N ILE A 15 2.59 -3.96 -17.26
CA ILE A 15 2.34 -2.87 -16.32
C ILE A 15 3.54 -2.78 -15.39
N THR A 16 4.40 -1.80 -15.65
CA THR A 16 5.62 -1.57 -14.88
C THR A 16 5.54 -0.35 -13.98
N ASP A 17 4.61 0.55 -14.24
CA ASP A 17 4.43 1.79 -13.48
C ASP A 17 3.14 1.74 -12.66
N PHE A 18 3.31 1.47 -11.37
CA PHE A 18 2.25 1.51 -10.38
C PHE A 18 2.86 1.66 -8.99
N THR A 19 2.06 2.18 -8.07
CA THR A 19 2.45 2.34 -6.67
C THR A 19 1.47 1.56 -5.80
N THR A 20 2.00 0.80 -4.85
CA THR A 20 1.20 0.10 -3.82
C THR A 20 1.33 0.85 -2.50
N ILE A 21 0.19 1.09 -1.84
CA ILE A 21 0.12 1.65 -0.48
C ILE A 21 -0.58 0.59 0.38
N SER A 22 0.03 0.20 1.51
CA SER A 22 -0.52 -0.78 2.44
C SER A 22 -0.56 -0.26 3.88
N ALA A 23 -1.61 -0.64 4.61
CA ALA A 23 -1.73 -0.47 6.05
C ALA A 23 -1.65 -1.86 6.69
N ASP A 24 -0.47 -2.21 7.19
CA ASP A 24 -0.16 -3.55 7.70
C ASP A 24 -0.25 -3.60 9.24
N GLY A 25 -0.54 -4.78 9.80
CA GLY A 25 -0.49 -5.02 11.24
C GLY A 25 -1.62 -4.38 12.05
N LEU A 26 -2.78 -4.13 11.43
CA LEU A 26 -3.98 -3.61 12.08
C LEU A 26 -4.59 -4.57 13.11
N ASP A 27 -4.29 -5.88 12.97
CA ASP A 27 -4.75 -6.97 13.81
C ASP A 27 -3.72 -7.42 14.86
N VAL A 28 -2.57 -6.76 14.92
CA VAL A 28 -1.49 -7.09 15.86
C VAL A 28 -1.74 -6.40 17.22
N ALA A 29 -1.83 -7.21 18.28
CA ALA A 29 -2.02 -6.69 19.63
C ALA A 29 -0.85 -5.77 20.04
N GLY A 30 -1.17 -4.56 20.51
CA GLY A 30 -0.19 -3.53 20.89
C GLY A 30 0.14 -2.52 19.80
N ASN A 31 -0.32 -2.72 18.56
CA ASN A 31 -0.28 -1.69 17.54
C ASN A 31 -1.43 -0.69 17.70
N ASP A 32 -1.16 0.55 17.34
CA ASP A 32 -2.18 1.60 17.20
C ASP A 32 -2.71 1.58 15.77
N ALA A 33 -3.82 0.87 15.56
CA ALA A 33 -4.43 0.69 14.25
C ALA A 33 -4.89 2.03 13.64
N ASP A 34 -5.40 2.95 14.46
CA ASP A 34 -5.87 4.26 13.99
C ASP A 34 -4.69 5.08 13.45
N LYS A 35 -3.57 5.09 14.17
CA LYS A 35 -2.35 5.76 13.71
C LYS A 35 -1.81 5.16 12.41
N ILE A 36 -1.79 3.83 12.26
CA ILE A 36 -1.34 3.16 11.04
C ILE A 36 -2.23 3.53 9.84
N ILE A 37 -3.54 3.63 10.05
CA ILE A 37 -4.49 4.05 9.02
C ILE A 37 -4.26 5.52 8.63
N GLU A 38 -4.12 6.42 9.60
CA GLU A 38 -3.85 7.84 9.34
C GLU A 38 -2.56 8.05 8.53
N GLU A 39 -1.49 7.34 8.88
CA GLU A 39 -0.23 7.38 8.14
C GLU A 39 -0.40 6.89 6.69
N ALA A 40 -1.13 5.79 6.48
CA ALA A 40 -1.41 5.26 5.13
C ALA A 40 -2.26 6.23 4.29
N ILE A 41 -3.26 6.90 4.90
CA ILE A 41 -4.08 7.92 4.23
C ILE A 41 -3.22 9.11 3.81
N MET A 42 -2.34 9.60 4.68
CA MET A 42 -1.44 10.71 4.37
C MET A 42 -0.51 10.37 3.19
N VAL A 43 0.04 9.16 3.15
CA VAL A 43 0.84 8.68 2.01
C VAL A 43 0.00 8.61 0.74
N ALA A 44 -1.25 8.15 0.82
CA ALA A 44 -2.15 8.12 -0.32
C ALA A 44 -2.45 9.51 -0.87
N GLU A 45 -2.78 10.47 -0.02
CA GLU A 45 -3.05 11.85 -0.43
C GLU A 45 -1.84 12.53 -1.07
N THR A 46 -0.64 12.31 -0.52
CA THR A 46 0.59 12.90 -1.04
C THR A 46 1.01 12.26 -2.36
N THR A 47 0.85 10.94 -2.50
CA THR A 47 1.11 10.22 -3.74
C THR A 47 0.13 10.64 -4.84
N ALA A 48 -1.17 10.75 -4.52
CA ALA A 48 -2.21 11.13 -5.48
C ALA A 48 -2.01 12.52 -6.10
N ARG A 49 -1.27 13.42 -5.44
CA ARG A 49 -0.94 14.74 -6.01
C ARG A 49 0.11 14.68 -7.12
N ASN A 50 0.91 13.62 -7.18
CA ASN A 50 2.06 13.48 -8.08
C ASN A 50 2.01 12.21 -8.94
N PHE A 51 0.90 11.45 -8.89
CA PHE A 51 0.69 10.21 -9.62
C PHE A 51 0.13 10.44 -11.02
#